data_AF-A0A1T4NH43-F1
#
_entry.id   AF-A0A1T4NH43-F1
#
_cell.length_a   1.000
_cell.length_b   1.000
_cell.length_c   1.000
_cell.angle_alpha   90.00
_cell.angle_beta   90.00
_cell.angle_gamma   90.00
#
_symmetry.space_group_name_H-M   'P 1'
#
loop_
_entity.id
_entity.type
_entity.pdbx_description
1 polymer ?
#
loop_
_entity_poly.entity_id
_entity_poly.type
_entity_poly.pdbx_seq_one_letter_code
_entity_poly.pdbx_strand_id
1 'polypeptide(L)'
;MENQTRWSRLNDHLLEGALGVALLLVGLFDLLLPLLGVAGLLPMETTRLVHIDTPAPPPGIMDADGMTLRAASTAELALTDPGLPERLLLALPGLTGTVLLVVVLGLLLRMARSLRSGDVFIPGNVWRLHTIALAVLLIGLAVPLVEAVSTDLLVGATPLHSMVPFHYEFSTGHVFLALLVSAAAEAFRHGSRLRADTEGLV
;
A
#
# COMPACT_ATOMS: atom_id res chain seq x y z
N MET A 1 -42.48 -10.05 -3.61
CA MET A 1 -41.14 -9.92 -4.23
C MET A 1 -40.57 -8.48 -4.17
N GLU A 2 -41.06 -7.61 -3.29
CA GLU A 2 -40.72 -6.16 -3.31
C GLU A 2 -39.54 -5.77 -2.40
N ASN A 3 -39.23 -6.58 -1.38
CA ASN A 3 -38.17 -6.27 -0.42
C ASN A 3 -36.73 -6.51 -0.93
N GLN A 4 -36.52 -7.38 -1.92
CA GLN A 4 -35.17 -7.68 -2.41
C GLN A 4 -34.53 -6.52 -3.20
N THR A 5 -35.33 -5.73 -3.92
CA THR A 5 -34.80 -4.63 -4.76
C THR A 5 -34.47 -3.37 -3.97
N ARG A 6 -35.04 -3.20 -2.76
CA ARG A 6 -34.73 -2.09 -1.86
C ARG A 6 -33.44 -2.35 -1.08
N TRP A 7 -33.23 -3.59 -0.65
CA TRP A 7 -32.02 -4.03 0.05
C TRP A 7 -30.76 -3.97 -0.83
N SER A 8 -30.85 -4.37 -2.11
CA SER A 8 -29.71 -4.28 -3.03
C SER A 8 -29.29 -2.83 -3.28
N ARG A 9 -30.25 -1.96 -3.57
CA ARG A 9 -30.00 -0.52 -3.81
C ARG A 9 -29.38 0.18 -2.60
N LEU A 10 -29.81 -0.15 -1.39
CA LEU A 10 -29.25 0.45 -0.18
C LEU A 10 -27.81 -0.02 0.05
N ASN A 11 -27.53 -1.30 -0.21
CA ASN A 11 -26.19 -1.87 -0.10
C ASN A 11 -25.20 -1.24 -1.11
N ASP A 12 -25.64 -0.98 -2.33
CA ASP A 12 -24.80 -0.35 -3.37
C ASP A 12 -24.41 1.08 -3.00
N HIS A 13 -25.35 1.87 -2.45
CA HIS A 13 -25.07 3.23 -1.97
C HIS A 13 -24.16 3.25 -0.74
N LEU A 14 -24.32 2.27 0.16
CA LEU A 14 -23.43 2.12 1.31
C LEU A 14 -22.00 1.79 0.87
N LEU A 15 -21.82 0.89 -0.10
CA LEU A 15 -20.50 0.56 -0.64
C LEU A 15 -19.85 1.76 -1.33
N GLU A 16 -20.58 2.46 -2.21
CA GLU A 16 -20.07 3.66 -2.89
C GLU A 16 -19.71 4.76 -1.88
N GLY A 17 -20.58 4.99 -0.89
CA GLY A 17 -20.34 5.95 0.18
C GLY A 17 -19.12 5.59 1.02
N ALA A 18 -18.99 4.32 1.42
CA ALA A 18 -17.85 3.84 2.19
C ALA A 18 -16.53 3.98 1.41
N LEU A 19 -16.51 3.61 0.13
CA LEU A 19 -15.33 3.78 -0.75
C LEU A 19 -15.00 5.26 -0.96
N GLY A 20 -16.00 6.13 -1.11
CA GLY A 20 -15.82 7.57 -1.22
C GLY A 20 -15.23 8.18 0.05
N VAL A 21 -15.73 7.79 1.22
CA VAL A 21 -15.20 8.23 2.53
C VAL A 21 -13.78 7.70 2.73
N ALA A 22 -13.51 6.43 2.43
CA ALA A 22 -12.17 5.87 2.51
C ALA A 22 -11.17 6.65 1.62
N LEU A 23 -11.56 6.96 0.37
CA LEU A 23 -10.74 7.75 -0.55
C LEU A 23 -10.48 9.16 -0.01
N LEU A 24 -11.49 9.80 0.59
CA LEU A 24 -11.35 11.11 1.22
C LEU A 24 -10.40 11.06 2.42
N LEU A 25 -10.57 10.08 3.29
CA LEU A 25 -9.74 9.92 4.49
C LEU A 25 -8.29 9.64 4.11
N VAL A 26 -8.03 8.69 3.21
CA VAL A 26 -6.68 8.39 2.71
C VAL A 26 -6.06 9.61 2.03
N GLY A 27 -6.83 10.31 1.17
CA GLY A 27 -6.33 11.52 0.51
C GLY A 27 -6.03 12.66 1.50
N LEU A 28 -6.79 12.78 2.57
CA LEU A 28 -6.57 13.80 3.59
C LEU A 28 -5.39 13.43 4.50
N PHE A 29 -5.45 12.28 5.15
CA PHE A 29 -4.52 11.89 6.20
C PHE A 29 -3.21 11.32 5.68
N ASP A 30 -3.24 10.54 4.61
CA ASP A 30 -2.05 9.79 4.14
C ASP A 30 -1.36 10.47 2.95
N LEU A 31 -1.96 11.51 2.37
CA LEU A 31 -1.41 12.27 1.25
C LEU A 31 -1.24 13.75 1.57
N LEU A 32 -2.33 14.46 1.92
CA LEU A 32 -2.26 15.90 2.18
C LEU A 32 -1.40 16.23 3.41
N LEU A 33 -1.63 15.57 4.55
CA LEU A 33 -0.87 15.88 5.77
C LEU A 33 0.64 15.60 5.62
N PRO A 34 1.10 14.46 5.05
CA PRO A 34 2.52 14.23 4.80
C PRO A 34 3.13 15.27 3.85
N LEU A 35 2.41 15.68 2.79
CA LEU A 35 2.90 16.73 1.88
C LEU A 35 3.07 18.08 2.59
N LEU A 36 2.14 18.43 3.48
CA LEU A 36 2.27 19.62 4.33
C LEU A 36 3.42 19.49 5.33
N GLY A 37 3.67 18.28 5.85
CA GLY A 37 4.83 17.97 6.68
C GLY A 37 6.15 18.15 5.94
N VAL A 38 6.26 17.64 4.71
CA VAL A 38 7.43 17.84 3.82
C VAL A 38 7.66 19.33 3.55
N ALA A 39 6.60 20.10 3.33
CA ALA A 39 6.68 21.55 3.15
C ALA A 39 7.06 22.32 4.45
N GLY A 40 7.10 21.65 5.60
CA GLY A 40 7.37 22.27 6.91
C GLY A 40 6.21 23.06 7.49
N LEU A 41 4.99 22.85 6.98
CA LEU A 41 3.77 23.51 7.47
C LEU A 41 3.15 22.78 8.66
N LEU A 42 3.48 21.49 8.84
CA LEU A 42 3.02 20.65 9.94
C LEU A 42 4.19 19.85 10.54
N PRO A 43 4.10 19.46 11.82
CA PRO A 43 5.02 18.48 12.38
C PRO A 43 4.90 17.15 11.62
N MET A 44 6.03 16.51 11.35
CA MET A 44 6.11 15.20 10.70
C MET A 44 6.95 14.26 11.55
N GLU A 45 6.75 12.95 11.35
CA GLU A 45 7.62 11.93 11.93
C GLU A 45 9.03 12.07 11.33
N THR A 46 10.00 12.37 12.18
CA THR A 46 11.41 12.51 11.79
C THR A 46 12.23 11.27 12.12
N THR A 47 11.54 10.18 12.46
CA THR A 47 12.12 8.91 12.82
C THR A 47 11.74 7.84 11.81
N ARG A 48 12.63 6.88 11.59
CA ARG A 48 12.42 5.74 10.70
C ARG A 48 13.07 4.51 11.30
N LEU A 49 12.37 3.38 11.31
CA LEU A 49 12.97 2.11 11.69
C LEU A 49 13.84 1.59 10.55
N VAL A 50 15.08 1.21 10.86
CA VAL A 50 16.07 0.70 9.91
C VAL A 50 16.69 -0.60 10.42
N HIS A 51 17.09 -1.47 9.50
CA HIS A 51 17.81 -2.68 9.83
C HIS A 51 19.30 -2.39 10.07
N ILE A 52 19.90 -3.08 11.04
CA ILE A 52 21.33 -2.94 11.38
C ILE A 52 22.03 -4.31 11.39
N ASP A 53 23.25 -4.35 10.88
CA ASP A 53 24.03 -5.60 10.76
C ASP A 53 24.53 -6.12 12.11
N THR A 54 24.83 -5.22 13.06
CA THR A 54 25.39 -5.59 14.36
C THR A 54 24.57 -4.97 15.49
N PRO A 55 23.53 -5.64 15.98
CA PRO A 55 22.80 -5.14 17.12
C PRO A 55 23.71 -5.22 18.36
N ALA A 56 24.05 -4.05 18.92
CA ALA A 56 24.83 -3.99 20.16
C ALA A 56 24.02 -4.66 21.28
N PRO A 57 24.59 -5.62 22.04
CA PRO A 57 23.92 -6.17 23.20
C PRO A 57 23.57 -5.03 24.17
N PRO A 58 22.35 -4.97 24.71
CA PRO A 58 22.02 -4.03 25.76
C PRO A 58 23.05 -4.11 26.90
N PRO A 59 23.55 -2.96 27.42
CA PRO A 59 24.51 -2.98 28.50
C PRO A 59 23.91 -3.67 29.73
N GLY A 60 24.58 -4.71 30.24
CA GLY A 60 24.19 -5.44 31.45
C GLY A 60 23.55 -6.82 31.25
N ILE A 61 23.50 -7.34 30.01
CA ILE A 61 23.05 -8.71 29.78
C ILE A 61 24.24 -9.65 29.99
N MET A 62 24.25 -10.34 31.14
CA MET A 62 25.14 -11.46 31.41
C MET A 62 24.57 -12.72 30.75
N ASP A 63 25.41 -13.46 30.02
CA ASP A 63 25.08 -14.82 29.59
C ASP A 63 24.73 -15.66 30.82
N ALA A 64 23.47 -16.08 30.92
CA ALA A 64 22.99 -16.93 32.00
C ALA A 64 22.80 -18.35 31.44
N ASP A 65 23.51 -19.33 32.02
CA ASP A 65 23.30 -20.78 31.89
C ASP A 65 22.71 -21.27 30.55
N GLY A 66 23.49 -21.17 29.47
CA GLY A 66 23.14 -21.75 28.17
C GLY A 66 22.00 -21.04 27.42
N MET A 67 21.52 -19.90 27.91
CA MET A 67 20.58 -19.05 27.18
C MET A 67 21.34 -18.00 26.37
N THR A 68 21.04 -17.92 25.07
CA THR A 68 21.59 -16.87 24.19
C THR A 68 20.54 -15.79 23.98
N LEU A 69 20.88 -14.55 24.34
CA LEU A 69 20.02 -13.40 24.10
C LEU A 69 20.43 -12.75 22.78
N ARG A 70 19.50 -12.72 21.81
CA ARG A 70 19.69 -12.02 20.53
C ARG A 70 19.01 -10.66 20.60
N ALA A 71 19.79 -9.61 20.46
CA ALA A 71 19.25 -8.26 20.32
C ALA A 71 18.53 -8.11 18.96
N ALA A 72 17.49 -7.28 18.92
CA ALA A 72 16.73 -7.02 17.70
C ALA A 72 17.62 -6.28 16.68
N SER A 73 17.61 -6.71 15.42
CA SER A 73 18.38 -6.12 14.32
C SER A 73 17.76 -4.84 13.75
N THR A 74 17.00 -4.11 14.56
CA THR A 74 16.30 -2.89 14.17
C THR A 74 16.71 -1.73 15.06
N ALA A 75 16.92 -0.57 14.45
CA ALA A 75 17.26 0.68 15.12
C ALA A 75 16.35 1.81 14.61
N GLU A 76 16.18 2.85 15.42
CA GLU A 76 15.48 4.06 15.02
C GLU A 76 16.47 5.09 14.49
N LEU A 77 16.33 5.46 13.22
CA LEU A 77 17.05 6.56 12.59
C LEU A 77 16.28 7.85 12.85
N ALA A 78 16.75 8.67 13.80
CA ALA A 78 16.15 9.95 14.15
C ALA A 78 16.90 11.12 13.49
N LEU A 79 16.19 11.94 12.71
CA LEU A 79 16.72 13.16 12.12
C LEU A 79 16.35 14.36 13.01
N THR A 80 17.36 15.07 13.51
CA THR A 80 17.14 16.18 14.45
C THR A 80 16.66 17.45 13.77
N ASP A 81 17.21 17.79 12.60
CA ASP A 81 16.81 18.95 11.80
C ASP A 81 16.84 18.57 10.31
N PRO A 82 15.84 17.81 9.83
CA PRO A 82 15.81 17.39 8.44
C PRO A 82 15.52 18.59 7.54
N GLY A 83 16.37 18.79 6.53
CA GLY A 83 16.11 19.72 5.43
C GLY A 83 15.01 19.20 4.50
N LEU A 84 14.70 19.98 3.46
CA LEU A 84 13.69 19.59 2.46
C LEU A 84 13.99 18.21 1.81
N PRO A 85 15.19 17.91 1.30
CA PRO A 85 15.43 16.63 0.65
C PRO A 85 15.31 15.45 1.63
N GLU A 86 15.74 15.61 2.88
CA GLU A 86 15.60 14.57 3.90
C GLU A 86 14.14 14.32 4.25
N ARG A 87 13.33 15.38 4.41
CA ARG A 87 11.88 15.26 4.64
C ARG A 87 11.18 14.56 3.49
N LEU A 88 11.55 14.90 2.26
CA LEU A 88 11.00 14.26 1.08
C LEU A 88 11.37 12.77 1.02
N LEU A 89 12.63 12.42 1.29
CA LEU A 89 13.09 11.03 1.35
C LEU A 89 12.40 10.24 2.47
N LEU A 90 12.14 10.89 3.62
CA LEU A 90 11.38 10.30 4.73
C LEU A 90 9.94 9.97 4.32
N ALA A 91 9.26 10.88 3.61
CA ALA A 91 7.87 10.72 3.22
C ALA A 91 7.66 9.86 1.95
N LEU A 92 8.68 9.72 1.09
CA LEU A 92 8.55 9.09 -0.23
C LEU A 92 7.93 7.67 -0.22
N PRO A 93 8.35 6.74 0.67
CA PRO A 93 7.79 5.39 0.70
C PRO A 93 6.29 5.40 1.04
N GLY A 94 5.92 6.16 2.08
CA GLY A 94 4.53 6.33 2.48
C GLY A 94 3.68 6.95 1.37
N LEU A 95 4.14 8.05 0.78
CA LEU A 95 3.46 8.71 -0.34
C LEU A 95 3.30 7.78 -1.55
N THR A 96 4.30 6.96 -1.86
CA THR A 96 4.23 5.96 -2.93
C THR A 96 3.12 4.95 -2.67
N GLY A 97 3.05 4.41 -1.45
CA GLY A 97 2.00 3.49 -1.02
C GLY A 97 0.62 4.14 -1.09
N THR A 98 0.49 5.37 -0.58
CA THR A 98 -0.76 6.14 -0.58
C THR A 98 -1.27 6.38 -2.00
N VAL A 99 -0.41 6.81 -2.92
CA VAL A 99 -0.83 7.06 -4.32
C VAL A 99 -1.36 5.78 -4.97
N LEU A 100 -0.68 4.66 -4.78
CA LEU A 100 -1.13 3.36 -5.30
C LEU A 100 -2.46 2.94 -4.65
N LEU A 101 -2.63 3.15 -3.35
CA LEU A 101 -3.87 2.87 -2.63
C LEU A 101 -5.03 3.75 -3.14
N VAL A 102 -4.79 5.04 -3.37
CA VAL A 102 -5.77 5.97 -3.97
C VAL A 102 -6.19 5.50 -5.35
N VAL A 103 -5.26 4.98 -6.17
CA VAL A 103 -5.58 4.36 -7.46
C VAL A 103 -6.49 3.14 -7.26
N VAL A 104 -6.16 2.24 -6.34
CA VAL A 104 -6.99 1.05 -6.03
C VAL A 104 -8.40 1.46 -5.60
N LEU A 105 -8.53 2.35 -4.62
CA LEU A 105 -9.81 2.84 -4.11
C LEU A 105 -10.61 3.56 -5.21
N GLY A 106 -9.96 4.37 -6.04
CA GLY A 106 -10.59 5.05 -7.16
C GLY A 106 -11.14 4.08 -8.21
N LEU A 107 -10.41 3.00 -8.50
CA LEU A 107 -10.87 1.94 -9.42
C LEU A 107 -12.03 1.13 -8.83
N LEU A 108 -11.95 0.78 -7.54
CA LEU A 108 -13.05 0.12 -6.82
C LEU A 108 -14.31 0.99 -6.80
N LEU A 109 -14.18 2.30 -6.56
CA LEU A 109 -15.29 3.24 -6.61
C LEU A 109 -15.92 3.32 -8.01
N ARG A 110 -15.09 3.33 -9.06
CA ARG A 110 -15.57 3.27 -10.45
C ARG A 110 -16.29 1.96 -10.76
N MET A 111 -15.84 0.83 -10.20
CA MET A 111 -16.52 -0.45 -10.31
C MET A 111 -17.84 -0.46 -9.55
N ALA A 112 -17.90 0.01 -8.31
CA ALA A 112 -19.14 0.13 -7.53
C ALA A 112 -20.20 0.96 -8.28
N ARG A 113 -19.77 2.05 -8.94
CA ARG A 113 -20.66 2.85 -9.79
C ARG A 113 -21.15 2.11 -11.04
N SER A 114 -20.35 1.25 -11.66
CA SER A 114 -20.80 0.46 -12.81
C SER A 114 -21.74 -0.69 -12.40
N LEU A 115 -21.52 -1.28 -11.22
CA LEU A 115 -22.46 -2.24 -10.63
C LEU A 115 -23.83 -1.61 -10.43
N ARG A 116 -23.88 -0.37 -9.92
CA ARG A 116 -25.12 0.39 -9.74
C ARG A 116 -25.88 0.63 -11.05
N SER A 117 -25.18 0.81 -12.17
CA SER A 117 -25.82 0.93 -13.49
C SER A 117 -26.35 -0.40 -14.05
N GLY A 118 -26.19 -1.52 -13.32
CA GLY A 118 -26.78 -2.81 -13.64
C GLY A 118 -25.93 -3.71 -14.53
N ASP A 119 -24.70 -3.30 -14.87
CA ASP A 119 -23.82 -4.10 -15.74
C ASP A 119 -22.49 -4.45 -15.06
N VAL A 120 -22.48 -5.63 -14.46
CA VAL A 120 -21.34 -6.20 -13.73
C VAL A 120 -20.23 -6.66 -14.68
N PHE A 121 -20.61 -7.10 -15.88
CA PHE A 121 -19.74 -7.86 -16.79
C PHE A 121 -19.22 -7.04 -17.97
N ILE A 122 -19.25 -5.70 -17.87
CA ILE A 122 -18.59 -4.87 -18.88
C ILE A 122 -17.09 -5.21 -18.97
N PRO A 123 -16.52 -5.35 -20.18
CA PRO A 123 -15.09 -5.61 -20.38
C PRO A 123 -14.19 -4.61 -19.65
N GLY A 124 -14.67 -3.38 -19.44
CA GLY A 124 -13.96 -2.35 -18.68
C GLY A 124 -13.67 -2.72 -17.23
N ASN A 125 -14.54 -3.51 -16.57
CA ASN A 125 -14.32 -3.93 -15.18
C ASN A 125 -13.20 -4.98 -15.06
N VAL A 126 -13.00 -5.82 -16.09
CA VAL A 126 -11.88 -6.78 -16.15
C VAL A 126 -10.54 -6.03 -16.18
N TRP A 127 -10.43 -4.99 -17.00
CA TRP A 127 -9.24 -4.16 -17.06
C TRP A 127 -8.97 -3.44 -15.73
N ARG A 128 -10.01 -2.90 -15.09
CA ARG A 128 -9.90 -2.27 -13.77
C ARG A 128 -9.37 -3.26 -12.72
N LEU A 129 -9.85 -4.51 -12.70
CA LEU A 129 -9.34 -5.54 -11.79
C LEU A 129 -7.87 -5.88 -12.04
N HIS A 130 -7.45 -5.98 -13.30
CA HIS A 130 -6.02 -6.17 -13.63
C HIS A 130 -5.17 -4.99 -13.17
N THR A 131 -5.65 -3.76 -13.33
CA THR A 131 -4.95 -2.57 -12.83
C THR A 131 -4.89 -2.55 -11.30
N ILE A 132 -5.94 -2.98 -10.60
CA ILE A 132 -5.93 -3.15 -9.14
C ILE A 132 -4.88 -4.20 -8.74
N ALA A 133 -4.86 -5.36 -9.40
CA ALA A 133 -3.87 -6.41 -9.15
C ALA A 133 -2.44 -5.88 -9.33
N LEU A 134 -2.18 -5.15 -10.42
CA LEU A 134 -0.89 -4.52 -10.66
C LEU A 134 -0.54 -3.48 -9.60
N ALA A 135 -1.47 -2.62 -9.19
CA ALA A 135 -1.24 -1.62 -8.16
C ALA A 135 -0.92 -2.28 -6.80
N VAL A 136 -1.63 -3.34 -6.42
CA VAL A 136 -1.34 -4.12 -5.20
C VAL A 136 0.03 -4.79 -5.28
N LEU A 137 0.40 -5.33 -6.45
CA LEU A 137 1.74 -5.89 -6.66
C LEU A 137 2.80 -4.82 -6.47
N LEU A 138 2.60 -3.64 -7.05
CA LEU A 138 3.52 -2.50 -6.90
C LEU A 138 3.59 -2.02 -5.46
N ILE A 139 2.51 -2.07 -4.67
CA ILE A 139 2.59 -1.78 -3.23
C ILE A 139 3.57 -2.75 -2.56
N GLY A 140 3.48 -4.05 -2.88
CA GLY A 140 4.35 -5.07 -2.29
C GLY A 140 5.83 -5.02 -2.71
N LEU A 141 6.14 -4.42 -3.87
CA LEU A 141 7.49 -4.37 -4.44
C LEU A 141 8.10 -2.97 -4.42
N ALA A 142 7.36 -1.98 -4.93
CA ALA A 142 7.86 -0.62 -5.10
C ALA A 142 7.98 0.13 -3.77
N VAL A 143 7.06 -0.07 -2.82
CA VAL A 143 7.14 0.62 -1.51
C VAL A 143 8.39 0.20 -0.73
N PRO A 144 8.66 -1.11 -0.52
CA PRO A 144 9.90 -1.52 0.16
C PRO A 144 11.16 -1.14 -0.61
N LEU A 145 11.10 -1.09 -1.95
CA LEU A 145 12.24 -0.65 -2.76
C LEU A 145 12.53 0.84 -2.56
N VAL A 146 11.49 1.67 -2.60
CA VAL A 146 11.60 3.11 -2.33
C VAL A 146 12.07 3.36 -0.91
N GLU A 147 11.63 2.55 0.06
CA GLU A 147 12.12 2.59 1.43
C GLU A 147 13.61 2.26 1.53
N ALA A 148 14.06 1.16 0.92
CA ALA A 148 15.46 0.76 0.90
C ALA A 148 16.35 1.84 0.26
N VAL A 149 15.96 2.33 -0.92
CA VAL A 149 16.71 3.36 -1.65
C VAL A 149 16.71 4.69 -0.91
N SER A 150 15.57 5.14 -0.38
CA SER A 150 15.52 6.40 0.38
C SER A 150 16.32 6.33 1.67
N THR A 151 16.35 5.17 2.34
CA THR A 151 17.18 4.94 3.53
C THR A 151 18.66 4.98 3.18
N ASP A 152 19.07 4.30 2.11
CA ASP A 152 20.45 4.33 1.62
C ASP A 152 20.91 5.76 1.28
N LEU A 153 20.07 6.54 0.61
CA LEU A 153 20.34 7.95 0.31
C LEU A 153 20.44 8.82 1.58
N LEU A 154 19.63 8.56 2.60
CA LEU A 154 19.67 9.28 3.87
C LEU A 154 20.96 8.99 4.66
N VAL A 155 21.44 7.74 4.66
CA VAL A 155 22.64 7.36 5.43
C VAL A 155 23.93 7.50 4.63
N GLY A 156 23.89 7.49 3.30
CA GLY A 156 25.07 7.37 2.42
C GLY A 156 26.11 8.47 2.56
N ALA A 157 25.72 9.66 3.04
CA ALA A 157 26.65 10.76 3.32
C ALA A 157 27.12 10.81 4.78
N THR A 158 26.83 9.79 5.58
CA THR A 158 27.07 9.77 7.03
C THR A 158 27.93 8.57 7.44
N PRO A 159 28.59 8.63 8.62
CA PRO A 159 29.28 7.47 9.19
C PRO A 159 28.36 6.27 9.49
N LEU A 160 27.04 6.46 9.48
CA LEU A 160 26.06 5.41 9.74
C LEU A 160 25.88 4.44 8.57
N HIS A 161 26.35 4.80 7.35
CA HIS A 161 26.21 3.95 6.17
C HIS A 161 26.83 2.55 6.34
N SER A 162 27.92 2.42 7.11
CA SER A 162 28.54 1.12 7.40
C SER A 162 27.78 0.27 8.41
N MET A 163 26.79 0.85 9.11
CA MET A 163 25.99 0.19 10.14
C MET A 163 24.58 -0.15 9.66
N VAL A 164 24.09 0.56 8.63
CA VAL A 164 22.76 0.40 8.03
C VAL A 164 22.92 -0.17 6.62
N PRO A 165 22.91 -1.50 6.46
CA PRO A 165 23.02 -2.13 5.14
C PRO A 165 21.82 -1.78 4.27
N PHE A 166 22.02 -1.83 2.95
CA PHE A 166 20.90 -1.85 2.01
C PHE A 166 20.07 -3.10 2.24
N HIS A 167 18.85 -2.92 2.74
CA HIS A 167 17.93 -4.00 3.05
C HIS A 167 16.65 -3.85 2.24
N TYR A 168 16.36 -4.84 1.39
CA TYR A 168 15.14 -4.89 0.60
C TYR A 168 14.45 -6.23 0.82
N GLU A 169 13.25 -6.16 1.40
CA GLU A 169 12.35 -7.30 1.57
C GLU A 169 10.99 -6.95 0.97
N PHE A 170 10.52 -7.75 0.02
CA PHE A 170 9.23 -7.53 -0.61
C PHE A 170 8.12 -8.24 0.17
N SER A 171 6.89 -7.71 0.08
CA SER A 171 5.77 -8.29 0.80
C SER A 171 5.14 -9.47 0.03
N THR A 172 5.47 -10.69 0.43
CA THR A 172 4.84 -11.91 -0.12
C THR A 172 3.31 -11.89 0.00
N GLY A 173 2.77 -11.29 1.07
CA GLY A 173 1.32 -11.13 1.25
C GLY A 173 0.67 -10.29 0.15
N HIS A 174 1.28 -9.16 -0.22
CA HIS A 174 0.80 -8.32 -1.32
C HIS A 174 0.94 -9.02 -2.67
N VAL A 175 2.04 -9.74 -2.90
CA VAL A 175 2.23 -10.54 -4.12
C VAL A 175 1.12 -11.58 -4.25
N PHE A 176 0.82 -12.32 -3.18
CA PHE A 176 -0.24 -13.31 -3.18
C PHE A 176 -1.61 -12.67 -3.40
N LEU A 177 -1.90 -11.54 -2.74
CA LEU A 177 -3.14 -10.80 -2.95
C LEU A 177 -3.28 -10.32 -4.41
N ALA A 178 -2.21 -9.80 -5.01
CA ALA A 178 -2.22 -9.40 -6.42
C ALA A 178 -2.54 -10.58 -7.36
N LEU A 179 -1.97 -11.77 -7.08
CA LEU A 179 -2.29 -12.98 -7.83
C LEU A 179 -3.75 -13.39 -7.68
N LEU A 180 -4.31 -13.31 -6.47
CA LEU A 180 -5.72 -13.60 -6.22
C LEU A 180 -6.65 -12.63 -6.95
N VAL A 181 -6.36 -11.31 -6.91
CA VAL A 181 -7.14 -10.30 -7.62
C VAL A 181 -7.04 -10.50 -9.13
N SER A 182 -5.86 -10.85 -9.64
CA SER A 182 -5.64 -11.20 -11.05
C SER A 182 -6.46 -12.43 -11.46
N ALA A 183 -6.45 -13.49 -10.65
CA ALA A 183 -7.26 -14.69 -10.89
C ALA A 183 -8.76 -14.37 -10.86
N ALA A 184 -9.21 -13.48 -9.97
CA ALA A 184 -10.58 -12.99 -9.99
C ALA A 184 -10.89 -12.23 -11.29
N ALA A 185 -9.99 -11.38 -11.76
CA ALA A 185 -10.15 -10.67 -13.04
C ALA A 185 -10.33 -11.64 -14.21
N GLU A 186 -9.59 -12.75 -14.22
CA GLU A 186 -9.68 -13.80 -15.23
C GLU A 186 -11.03 -14.54 -15.18
N ALA A 187 -11.50 -14.87 -13.98
CA ALA A 187 -12.82 -15.47 -13.80
C ALA A 187 -13.94 -14.57 -14.35
N PHE A 188 -13.84 -13.25 -14.13
CA PHE A 188 -14.77 -12.27 -14.70
C PHE A 188 -14.68 -12.19 -16.22
N ARG A 189 -13.47 -12.29 -16.79
CA ARG A 189 -13.26 -12.35 -18.25
C ARG A 189 -13.95 -13.56 -18.86
N HIS A 190 -13.74 -14.75 -18.30
CA HIS A 190 -14.44 -15.95 -18.75
C HIS A 190 -15.96 -15.82 -18.62
N GLY A 191 -16.46 -15.27 -17.52
CA GLY A 191 -17.89 -15.00 -17.33
C GLY A 191 -18.48 -14.06 -18.39
N SER A 192 -17.79 -12.98 -18.72
CA SER A 192 -18.22 -12.05 -19.77
C SER A 192 -18.27 -12.68 -21.17
N ARG A 193 -17.33 -13.59 -21.47
CA ARG A 193 -17.30 -14.32 -22.75
C ARG A 193 -18.47 -15.29 -22.88
N LEU A 194 -18.77 -16.06 -21.83
CA LEU A 194 -19.90 -16.99 -21.83
C LEU A 194 -21.24 -16.26 -22.04
N ARG A 195 -21.40 -15.08 -21.46
CA ARG A 195 -22.59 -14.24 -21.65
C ARG A 195 -22.73 -13.77 -23.11
N ALA A 196 -21.64 -13.29 -23.70
CA ALA A 196 -21.64 -12.87 -25.11
C ALA A 196 -22.01 -14.02 -26.05
N ASP A 197 -21.50 -15.23 -25.78
CA ASP A 197 -21.80 -16.42 -26.58
C ASP A 197 -23.29 -16.83 -26.45
N THR A 198 -23.93 -16.62 -25.30
CA THR A 198 -25.37 -16.92 -25.11
C THR A 198 -26.32 -15.89 -25.72
N GLU A 199 -25.93 -14.61 -25.73
CA GLU A 199 -26.75 -13.54 -26.32
C GLU A 199 -26.70 -13.56 -27.87
N GLY A 200 -25.72 -14.24 -28.47
CA GLY A 200 -25.61 -14.43 -29.93
C GLY A 200 -26.35 -15.66 -30.50
N LEU A 201 -27.05 -16.43 -29.67
CA LEU A 201 -27.76 -17.66 -30.07
C LEU A 201 -29.28 -17.49 -30.19
N VAL A 202 -29.81 -16.26 -30.11
CA VAL A 202 -31.25 -15.92 -30.22
C VAL A 202 -31.52 -15.02 -31.41
#